data_AF-A0A2E0IYT7-F1
#
_entry.id   AF-A0A2E0IYT7-F1
#
_cell.length_a   1.000
_cell.length_b   1.000
_cell.length_c   1.000
_cell.angle_alpha   90.00
_cell.angle_beta   90.00
_cell.angle_gamma   90.00
#
_symmetry.space_group_name_H-M   'P 1'
#
loop_
_entity.id
_entity.type
_entity.pdbx_description
1 polymer ?
#
loop_
_entity_poly.entity_id
_entity_poly.type
_entity_poly.pdbx_seq_one_letter_code
_entity_poly.pdbx_strand_id
1 'polypeptide(L)'
;MQDHDWHSIAEGKSDDGCIPQFYMRAVEAKAQSRIEGRPIYVDKPYVKILIPGQKNSVPDRPVRPDDKHRWPQQWSRFEQSREQVQGTPIEEWPYLGQARVAELRALNIRTVEQIAELPDGSVTKLGPDGRDLVERAKNHLQGDDETIKALRSELEQLESEHEQLKRDHESLKALCADQGVDLNQSKGGGKNRKK
;
A
#
# COMPACT_ATOMS: atom_id res chain seq x y z
N MET A 1 3.13 23.78 -15.83
CA MET A 1 1.99 23.40 -14.96
C MET A 1 1.51 22.05 -15.42
N GLN A 2 1.57 21.02 -14.58
CA GLN A 2 0.92 19.74 -14.85
C GLN A 2 -0.44 19.78 -14.16
N ASP A 3 -1.49 19.77 -14.96
CA ASP A 3 -2.86 19.67 -14.49
C ASP A 3 -3.07 18.25 -13.97
N HIS A 4 -2.91 18.08 -12.67
CA HIS A 4 -3.28 16.86 -11.97
C HIS A 4 -4.80 16.76 -11.96
N ASP A 5 -5.35 16.04 -12.93
CA ASP A 5 -6.76 15.68 -12.98
C ASP A 5 -7.06 14.74 -11.80
N TRP A 6 -7.65 15.30 -10.76
CA TRP A 6 -7.91 14.63 -9.50
C TRP A 6 -9.37 14.15 -9.48
N HIS A 7 -9.56 12.83 -9.44
CA HIS A 7 -10.89 12.22 -9.37
C HIS A 7 -11.62 12.69 -8.10
N SER A 8 -12.54 13.64 -8.26
CA SER A 8 -13.39 14.17 -7.21
C SER A 8 -14.50 13.16 -6.90
N ILE A 9 -14.47 12.53 -5.72
CA ILE A 9 -15.37 11.41 -5.37
C ILE A 9 -16.56 11.87 -4.51
N ALA A 10 -16.60 13.11 -4.01
CA ALA A 10 -17.69 13.57 -3.15
C ALA A 10 -18.01 15.05 -3.34
N GLU A 11 -18.88 15.35 -4.30
CA GLU A 11 -19.55 16.65 -4.38
C GLU A 11 -20.90 16.58 -3.66
N GLY A 12 -21.05 17.38 -2.61
CA GLY A 12 -22.32 17.57 -1.92
C GLY A 12 -22.38 18.95 -1.30
N LYS A 13 -23.40 19.75 -1.67
CA LYS A 13 -23.65 21.05 -1.03
C LYS A 13 -23.87 20.83 0.47
N SER A 14 -23.14 21.55 1.32
CA SER A 14 -23.41 21.61 2.75
C SER A 14 -24.39 22.75 3.05
N ASP A 15 -25.08 22.68 4.19
CA ASP A 15 -26.10 23.66 4.62
C ASP A 15 -25.55 25.09 4.74
N ASP A 16 -24.23 25.23 4.92
CA ASP A 16 -23.50 26.50 4.95
C ASP A 16 -23.38 27.19 3.57
N GLY A 17 -23.97 26.61 2.53
CA GLY A 17 -23.81 27.07 1.15
C GLY A 17 -22.41 26.83 0.58
N CYS A 18 -21.52 26.15 1.30
CA CYS A 18 -20.20 25.74 0.83
C CYS A 18 -20.26 24.33 0.22
N ILE A 19 -19.26 23.96 -0.58
CA ILE A 19 -19.10 22.62 -1.14
C ILE A 19 -17.72 22.11 -0.69
N PRO A 20 -17.64 21.37 0.42
CA PRO A 20 -16.39 20.77 0.88
C PRO A 20 -16.09 19.50 0.05
N GLN A 21 -14.91 19.45 -0.55
CA GLN A 21 -14.38 18.28 -1.25
C GLN A 21 -13.24 17.69 -0.41
N PHE A 22 -13.44 16.47 0.07
CA PHE A 22 -12.42 15.71 0.79
C PHE A 22 -11.71 14.74 -0.16
N TYR A 23 -10.39 14.65 -0.06
CA TYR A 23 -9.58 13.72 -0.85
C TYR A 23 -8.25 13.36 -0.18
N MET A 24 -7.59 12.31 -0.66
CA MET A 24 -6.26 11.93 -0.21
C MET A 24 -5.19 12.63 -1.04
N ARG A 25 -4.10 13.08 -0.42
CA ARG A 25 -2.96 13.62 -1.15
C ARG A 25 -1.69 12.95 -0.67
N ALA A 26 -0.91 12.41 -1.60
CA ALA A 26 0.43 11.92 -1.33
C ALA A 26 1.33 13.13 -1.03
N VAL A 27 1.72 13.29 0.25
CA VAL A 27 2.60 14.37 0.69
C VAL A 27 3.92 13.79 1.15
N GLU A 28 5.02 14.34 0.64
CA GLU A 28 6.36 13.93 1.03
C GLU A 28 6.56 14.14 2.55
N ALA A 29 6.86 13.04 3.24
CA ALA A 29 7.26 13.06 4.63
C ALA A 29 8.73 13.46 4.74
N LYS A 30 9.03 14.76 4.55
CA LYS A 30 10.39 15.31 4.51
C LYS A 30 11.29 14.85 5.68
N ALA A 31 10.71 14.65 6.86
CA ALA A 31 11.44 14.15 8.03
C ALA A 31 11.86 12.68 7.86
N GLN A 32 10.94 11.80 7.45
CA GLN A 32 11.23 10.38 7.24
C GLN A 32 12.11 10.17 6.00
N SER A 33 11.83 10.93 4.94
CA SER A 33 12.62 10.92 3.71
C SER A 33 14.09 11.28 3.96
N ARG A 34 14.35 12.26 4.85
CA ARG A 34 15.70 12.66 5.24
C ARG A 34 16.42 11.59 6.07
N ILE A 35 15.69 10.81 6.86
CA ILE A 35 16.27 9.73 7.69
C ILE A 35 16.60 8.51 6.84
N GLU A 36 15.72 8.12 5.93
CA GLU A 36 15.90 6.93 5.07
C GLU A 36 16.67 7.20 3.77
N GLY A 37 16.96 8.47 3.45
CA GLY A 37 17.72 8.85 2.25
C GLY A 37 16.98 8.66 0.92
N ARG A 38 15.66 8.47 0.96
CA ARG A 38 14.79 8.28 -0.22
C ARG A 38 13.48 9.06 -0.05
N PRO A 39 12.83 9.53 -1.12
CA PRO A 39 11.54 10.23 -1.02
C PRO A 39 10.46 9.27 -0.53
N ILE A 40 9.95 9.53 0.68
CA ILE A 40 8.83 8.79 1.28
C ILE A 40 7.62 9.68 1.22
N TYR A 41 6.57 9.19 0.59
CA TYR A 41 5.28 9.87 0.51
C TYR A 41 4.32 9.21 1.49
N VAL A 42 3.56 10.04 2.20
CA VAL A 42 2.51 9.60 3.12
C VAL A 42 1.21 10.20 2.65
N ASP A 43 0.20 9.34 2.49
CA ASP A 43 -1.13 9.77 2.13
C ASP A 43 -1.80 10.47 3.31
N LYS A 44 -2.17 11.73 3.11
CA LYS A 44 -2.86 12.54 4.12
C LYS A 44 -4.20 13.04 3.57
N PRO A 45 -5.25 13.08 4.40
CA PRO A 45 -6.53 13.65 3.98
C PRO A 45 -6.42 15.18 3.89
N TYR A 46 -6.89 15.72 2.77
CA TYR A 46 -6.98 17.15 2.46
C TYR A 46 -8.43 17.56 2.20
N VAL A 47 -8.72 18.84 2.40
CA VAL A 47 -10.02 19.45 2.14
C VAL A 47 -9.87 20.69 1.27
N LYS A 48 -10.68 20.75 0.22
CA LYS A 48 -10.86 21.93 -0.63
C LYS A 48 -12.28 22.42 -0.49
N ILE A 49 -12.46 23.69 -0.16
CA ILE A 49 -13.80 24.27 0.09
C ILE A 49 -14.13 25.20 -1.06
N LEU A 50 -15.15 24.83 -1.84
CA LEU A 50 -15.65 25.64 -2.94
C LEU A 50 -16.85 26.46 -2.46
N ILE A 51 -16.86 27.76 -2.78
CA ILE A 51 -17.98 28.65 -2.48
C ILE A 51 -18.71 28.92 -3.80
N PRO A 52 -19.96 28.49 -3.96
CA PRO A 52 -20.73 28.72 -5.19
C PRO A 52 -20.90 30.22 -5.43
N GLY A 53 -20.52 30.70 -6.62
CA GLY A 53 -20.64 32.11 -7.00
C GLY A 53 -19.40 32.98 -6.76
N GLN A 54 -18.37 32.47 -6.09
CA GLN A 54 -17.08 33.14 -5.92
C GLN A 54 -16.00 32.33 -6.64
N LYS A 55 -15.14 32.97 -7.46
CA LYS A 55 -13.97 32.28 -8.06
C LYS A 55 -12.92 31.88 -7.02
N ASN A 56 -12.95 32.53 -5.86
CA ASN A 56 -12.02 32.28 -4.77
C ASN A 56 -12.54 31.08 -3.97
N SER A 57 -11.88 29.94 -4.16
CA SER A 57 -11.99 28.79 -3.26
C SER A 57 -11.05 28.98 -2.07
N VAL A 58 -11.40 28.41 -0.91
CA VAL A 58 -10.45 28.36 0.21
C VAL A 58 -9.26 27.49 -0.23
N PRO A 59 -8.01 27.90 0.06
CA PRO A 59 -6.83 27.15 -0.33
C PRO A 59 -6.85 25.71 0.18
N ASP A 60 -6.37 24.79 -0.67
CA ASP A 60 -6.16 23.38 -0.35
C ASP A 60 -5.33 23.22 0.93
N ARG A 61 -5.87 22.51 1.92
CA ARG A 61 -5.22 22.33 3.22
C ARG A 61 -5.52 20.96 3.84
N PRO A 62 -4.64 20.46 4.73
CA PRO A 62 -4.91 19.20 5.43
C PRO A 62 -6.18 19.31 6.27
N VAL A 63 -6.92 18.20 6.34
CA VAL A 63 -8.15 18.09 7.14
C VAL A 63 -7.83 18.32 8.61
N ARG A 64 -8.59 19.22 9.25
CA ARG A 64 -8.56 19.47 10.69
C ARG A 64 -9.72 18.77 11.39
N PRO A 65 -9.64 18.52 12.70
CA PRO A 65 -10.74 17.96 13.46
C PRO A 65 -12.04 18.77 13.34
N ASP A 66 -11.92 20.09 13.32
CA ASP A 66 -13.05 21.02 13.17
C ASP A 66 -13.81 20.83 11.85
N ASP A 67 -13.12 20.47 10.75
CA ASP A 67 -13.76 20.23 9.45
C ASP A 67 -14.66 18.99 9.48
N LYS A 68 -14.29 17.99 10.27
CA LYS A 68 -15.08 16.77 10.45
C LYS A 68 -16.38 17.04 11.20
N HIS A 69 -16.32 17.94 12.19
CA HIS A 69 -17.51 18.37 12.94
C HIS A 69 -18.39 19.29 12.10
N ARG A 70 -17.80 20.14 11.26
CA ARG A 70 -18.52 21.07 10.40
C ARG A 70 -19.22 20.39 9.22
N TRP A 71 -18.57 19.38 8.63
CA TRP A 71 -19.11 18.64 7.48
C TRP A 71 -19.14 17.12 7.75
N PRO A 72 -19.94 16.67 8.74
CA PRO A 72 -19.94 15.28 9.18
C PRO A 72 -20.45 14.33 8.09
N GLN A 73 -21.42 14.76 7.28
CA GLN A 73 -21.96 13.94 6.20
C GLN A 73 -20.95 13.71 5.08
N GLN A 74 -20.24 14.77 4.67
CA GLN A 74 -19.23 14.71 3.61
C GLN A 74 -17.98 13.99 4.09
N TRP A 75 -17.60 14.18 5.36
CA TRP A 75 -16.53 13.40 5.99
C TRP A 75 -16.90 11.91 6.05
N SER A 76 -18.12 11.56 6.48
CA SER A 76 -18.58 10.17 6.55
C SER A 76 -18.60 9.51 5.17
N ARG A 77 -19.06 10.21 4.13
CA ARG A 77 -18.99 9.72 2.74
C ARG A 77 -17.55 9.50 2.27
N PHE A 78 -16.65 10.43 2.60
CA PHE A 78 -15.23 10.29 2.31
C PHE A 78 -14.61 9.09 3.05
N GLU A 79 -14.94 8.91 4.32
CA GLU A 79 -14.46 7.80 5.16
C GLU A 79 -14.99 6.45 4.66
N GLN A 80 -16.28 6.35 4.32
CA GLN A 80 -16.88 5.19 3.67
C GLN A 80 -16.21 4.89 2.32
N SER A 81 -15.95 5.91 1.51
CA SER A 81 -15.25 5.72 0.22
C SER A 81 -13.83 5.20 0.38
N ARG A 82 -13.17 5.52 1.50
CA ARG A 82 -11.82 5.06 1.84
C ARG A 82 -11.83 3.63 2.36
N GLU A 83 -12.80 3.28 3.20
CA GLU A 83 -12.91 1.94 3.77
C GLU A 83 -13.25 0.88 2.70
N GLN A 84 -13.88 1.30 1.61
CA GLN A 84 -14.31 0.44 0.50
C GLN A 84 -13.16 -0.10 -0.38
N VAL A 85 -11.91 0.36 -0.24
CA VAL A 85 -10.76 -0.10 -1.05
C VAL A 85 -9.75 -0.84 -0.17
N GLN A 86 -10.22 -1.87 0.54
CA GLN A 86 -9.36 -2.89 1.13
C GLN A 86 -9.56 -4.18 0.36
N GLY A 87 -8.49 -4.66 -0.29
CA GLY A 87 -8.50 -5.84 -1.14
C GLY A 87 -7.96 -5.59 -2.54
N THR A 88 -7.93 -6.64 -3.36
CA THR A 88 -7.45 -6.60 -4.74
C THR A 88 -8.41 -5.79 -5.60
N PRO A 89 -7.99 -4.65 -6.19
CA PRO A 89 -8.82 -3.87 -7.08
C PRO A 89 -9.30 -4.71 -8.27
N ILE A 90 -10.57 -4.56 -8.67
CA ILE A 90 -11.11 -5.26 -9.85
C ILE A 90 -10.40 -4.90 -11.17
N GLU A 91 -9.61 -3.82 -11.17
CA GLU A 91 -8.77 -3.38 -12.29
C GLU A 91 -7.52 -4.26 -12.47
N GLU A 92 -7.03 -4.84 -11.38
CA GLU A 92 -5.84 -5.70 -11.40
C GLU A 92 -6.20 -7.15 -11.74
N TRP A 93 -7.48 -7.51 -11.73
CA TRP A 93 -7.93 -8.86 -12.03
C TRP A 93 -7.94 -9.12 -13.55
N PRO A 94 -7.00 -9.94 -14.10
CA PRO A 94 -6.79 -10.07 -15.55
C PRO A 94 -7.97 -10.76 -16.28
N TYR A 95 -8.92 -11.32 -15.54
CA TYR A 95 -10.12 -11.93 -16.08
C TYR A 95 -11.13 -10.91 -16.60
N LEU A 96 -11.10 -9.67 -16.10
CA LEU A 96 -12.09 -8.65 -16.45
C LEU A 96 -11.56 -7.70 -17.52
N GLY A 97 -12.35 -7.53 -18.59
CA GLY A 97 -12.15 -6.46 -19.55
C GLY A 97 -12.58 -5.10 -18.97
N GLN A 98 -12.04 -4.01 -19.51
CA GLN A 98 -12.31 -2.63 -19.05
C GLN A 98 -13.81 -2.27 -19.02
N ALA A 99 -14.59 -2.76 -19.99
CA ALA A 99 -16.04 -2.56 -20.02
C ALA A 99 -16.72 -3.19 -18.80
N ARG A 100 -16.35 -4.43 -18.46
CA ARG A 100 -16.89 -5.16 -17.30
C ARG A 100 -16.47 -4.52 -15.98
N VAL A 101 -15.25 -4.02 -15.91
CA VAL A 101 -14.76 -3.24 -14.77
C VAL A 101 -15.60 -1.97 -14.56
N ALA A 102 -15.93 -1.23 -15.64
CA ALA A 102 -16.76 -0.04 -15.55
C ALA A 102 -18.20 -0.35 -15.09
N GLU A 103 -18.79 -1.45 -15.57
CA GLU A 103 -20.10 -1.94 -15.10
C GLU A 103 -20.09 -2.25 -13.60
N LEU A 104 -19.07 -2.98 -13.13
CA LEU A 104 -18.93 -3.31 -11.71
C LEU A 104 -18.72 -2.06 -10.84
N ARG A 105 -17.93 -1.09 -11.32
CA ARG A 105 -17.79 0.21 -10.64
C ARG A 105 -19.11 0.98 -10.57
N ALA A 106 -19.94 0.93 -11.62
CA ALA A 106 -21.25 1.56 -11.62
C ALA A 106 -22.20 0.92 -10.58
N LEU A 107 -22.00 -0.37 -10.29
CA LEU A 107 -22.69 -1.11 -9.22
C LEU A 107 -22.04 -0.93 -7.83
N ASN A 108 -21.08 -0.01 -7.69
CA ASN A 108 -20.29 0.23 -6.48
C ASN A 108 -19.45 -0.96 -6.00
N ILE A 109 -19.11 -1.89 -6.90
CA ILE A 109 -18.19 -2.98 -6.62
C ILE A 109 -16.79 -2.53 -7.08
N ARG A 110 -15.82 -2.52 -6.17
CA ARG A 110 -14.45 -2.03 -6.45
C ARG A 110 -13.34 -3.04 -6.19
N THR A 111 -13.61 -4.10 -5.43
CA THR A 111 -12.62 -5.14 -5.13
C THR A 111 -13.11 -6.55 -5.48
N VAL A 112 -12.19 -7.49 -5.65
CA VAL A 112 -12.53 -8.89 -5.99
C VAL A 112 -13.18 -9.61 -4.80
N GLU A 113 -12.78 -9.26 -3.58
CA GLU A 113 -13.36 -9.74 -2.32
C GLU A 113 -14.83 -9.36 -2.21
N GLN A 114 -15.17 -8.13 -2.60
CA GLN A 114 -16.56 -7.68 -2.62
C GLN A 114 -17.40 -8.54 -3.55
N ILE A 115 -16.85 -8.98 -4.70
CA ILE A 115 -17.54 -9.90 -5.61
C ILE A 115 -17.74 -11.26 -4.94
N ALA A 116 -16.71 -11.80 -4.29
CA ALA A 116 -16.76 -13.11 -3.63
C ALA A 116 -17.78 -13.17 -2.47
N GLU A 117 -18.02 -12.04 -1.81
CA GLU A 117 -18.94 -11.89 -0.66
C GLU A 117 -20.35 -11.43 -1.06
N LEU A 118 -20.64 -11.24 -2.35
CA LEU A 118 -21.96 -10.74 -2.78
C LEU A 118 -23.11 -11.68 -2.35
N PRO A 119 -24.21 -11.13 -1.80
CA PRO A 119 -25.42 -11.91 -1.52
C PRO A 119 -26.15 -12.27 -2.84
N ASP A 120 -26.85 -13.41 -2.85
CA ASP A 120 -27.51 -13.96 -4.05
C ASP A 120 -28.44 -12.96 -4.79
N GLY A 121 -29.11 -12.08 -4.05
CA GLY A 121 -29.98 -11.04 -4.62
C GLY A 121 -29.20 -9.96 -5.40
N SER A 122 -27.94 -9.72 -5.06
CA SER A 122 -27.04 -8.83 -5.79
C SER A 122 -26.36 -9.53 -6.96
N VAL A 123 -26.12 -10.84 -6.86
CA VAL A 123 -25.56 -11.66 -7.95
C VAL A 123 -26.48 -11.67 -9.17
N THR A 124 -27.81 -11.66 -8.95
CA THR A 124 -28.79 -11.59 -10.04
C THR A 124 -28.70 -10.27 -10.83
N LYS A 125 -28.25 -9.19 -10.19
CA LYS A 125 -28.06 -7.86 -10.83
C LYS A 125 -26.79 -7.79 -11.68
N LEU A 126 -25.85 -8.73 -11.52
CA LEU A 126 -24.64 -8.83 -12.34
C LEU A 126 -24.90 -9.43 -13.74
N GLY A 127 -26.11 -9.92 -13.98
CA GLY A 127 -26.50 -10.57 -15.23
C GLY A 127 -26.28 -12.09 -15.22
N PRO A 128 -26.40 -12.74 -16.39
CA PRO A 128 -26.36 -14.19 -16.52
C PRO A 128 -25.05 -14.81 -16.02
N ASP A 129 -23.94 -14.11 -16.21
CA ASP A 129 -22.59 -14.58 -15.83
C ASP A 129 -22.22 -14.24 -14.38
N GLY A 130 -23.17 -13.73 -13.58
CA GLY A 130 -22.92 -13.27 -12.22
C GLY A 130 -22.43 -14.37 -11.28
N ARG A 131 -22.95 -15.60 -11.42
CA ARG A 131 -22.56 -16.74 -10.57
C ARG A 131 -21.13 -17.20 -10.88
N ASP A 132 -20.80 -17.34 -12.15
CA ASP A 132 -19.48 -17.72 -12.62
C ASP A 132 -18.42 -16.69 -12.18
N LEU A 133 -18.80 -15.40 -12.16
CA LEU A 133 -17.93 -14.32 -11.68
C LEU A 133 -17.60 -14.49 -10.19
N VAL A 134 -18.59 -14.82 -9.36
CA VAL A 134 -18.41 -15.04 -7.91
C VAL A 134 -17.55 -16.27 -7.65
N GLU A 135 -17.77 -17.36 -8.38
CA GLU A 135 -16.96 -18.59 -8.25
C GLU A 135 -15.50 -18.33 -8.62
N ARG A 136 -15.26 -17.61 -9.72
CA ARG A 136 -13.89 -17.25 -10.13
C ARG A 136 -13.23 -16.28 -9.16
N ALA A 137 -13.97 -15.34 -8.59
CA ALA A 137 -13.46 -14.44 -7.56
C ALA A 137 -13.02 -15.23 -6.32
N LYS A 138 -13.82 -16.21 -5.87
CA LYS A 138 -13.46 -17.10 -4.76
C LYS A 138 -12.22 -17.93 -5.07
N ASN A 139 -12.13 -18.49 -6.28
CA ASN A 139 -10.97 -19.27 -6.70
C ASN A 139 -9.70 -18.42 -6.79
N HIS A 140 -9.81 -17.16 -7.23
CA HIS A 140 -8.66 -16.25 -7.26
C HIS A 140 -8.11 -15.99 -5.86
N LEU A 141 -8.99 -15.67 -4.91
CA LEU A 141 -8.60 -15.42 -3.51
C LEU A 141 -8.02 -16.66 -2.83
N GLN A 142 -8.57 -17.85 -3.10
CA GLN A 142 -8.03 -19.11 -2.61
C GLN A 142 -6.65 -19.41 -3.19
N GLY A 143 -6.44 -19.13 -4.48
CA GLY A 143 -5.13 -19.28 -5.13
C GLY A 143 -4.08 -18.36 -4.52
N ASP A 144 -4.46 -17.12 -4.22
CA ASP A 144 -3.57 -16.16 -3.55
C ASP A 144 -3.24 -16.62 -2.12
N ASP A 145 -4.21 -17.14 -1.36
CA ASP A 145 -3.98 -17.68 -0.02
C ASP A 145 -2.97 -18.85 -0.02
N GLU A 146 -3.09 -19.79 -0.96
CA GLU A 146 -2.15 -20.91 -1.08
C GLU A 146 -0.75 -20.42 -1.50
N THR A 147 -0.69 -19.44 -2.40
CA THR A 147 0.58 -18.82 -2.81
C THR A 147 1.24 -18.10 -1.62
N ILE A 148 0.47 -17.33 -0.85
CA ILE A 148 0.94 -16.64 0.35
C ILE A 148 1.41 -17.65 1.41
N LYS A 149 0.72 -18.77 1.61
CA LYS A 149 1.17 -19.84 2.52
C LYS A 149 2.49 -20.45 2.08
N ALA A 150 2.65 -20.74 0.78
CA ALA A 150 3.89 -21.26 0.23
C ALA A 150 5.06 -20.28 0.45
N LEU A 151 4.87 -18.99 0.12
CA LEU A 151 5.89 -17.97 0.38
C LEU A 151 6.22 -17.82 1.87
N ARG A 152 5.24 -17.91 2.76
CA ARG A 152 5.49 -17.86 4.22
C ARG A 152 6.35 -19.03 4.68
N SER A 153 6.09 -20.23 4.18
CA SER A 153 6.89 -21.42 4.52
C SER A 153 8.33 -21.31 4.01
N GLU A 154 8.52 -20.72 2.83
CA GLU A 154 9.86 -20.47 2.26
C GLU A 154 10.61 -19.42 3.08
N LEU A 155 9.94 -18.33 3.48
CA LEU A 155 10.54 -17.32 4.37
C LEU A 155 10.97 -17.92 5.72
N GLU A 156 10.16 -18.77 6.32
CA GLU A 156 10.49 -19.44 7.59
C GLU A 156 11.70 -20.38 7.44
N GLN A 157 11.80 -21.10 6.31
CA GLN A 157 12.97 -21.92 5.99
C GLN A 157 14.23 -21.06 5.85
N LEU A 158 14.17 -20.00 5.04
CA LEU A 158 15.27 -19.06 4.84
C LEU A 158 15.72 -18.38 6.15
N GLU A 159 14.78 -18.03 7.04
CA GLU A 159 15.11 -17.48 8.35
C GLU A 159 15.84 -18.49 9.24
N SER A 160 15.41 -19.76 9.22
CA SER A 160 16.07 -20.85 9.97
C SER A 160 17.49 -21.11 9.44
N GLU A 161 17.67 -21.11 8.12
CA GLU A 161 18.98 -21.25 7.47
C GLU A 161 19.89 -20.07 7.83
N HIS A 162 19.38 -18.85 7.80
CA HIS A 162 20.15 -17.66 8.15
C HIS A 162 20.56 -17.65 9.63
N GLU A 163 19.70 -18.16 10.52
CA GLU A 163 20.04 -18.33 11.94
C GLU A 163 21.14 -19.38 12.14
N GLN A 164 21.07 -20.51 11.42
CA GLN A 164 22.12 -21.53 11.42
C GLN A 164 23.44 -20.98 10.87
N LEU A 165 23.41 -20.31 9.71
CA LEU A 165 24.60 -19.71 9.10
C LEU A 165 25.26 -18.67 10.02
N LYS A 166 24.46 -17.89 10.76
CA LYS A 166 24.96 -16.94 11.75
C LYS A 166 25.62 -17.64 12.93
N ARG A 167 25.03 -18.71 13.47
CA ARG A 167 25.64 -19.51 14.53
C ARG A 167 26.97 -20.13 14.06
N ASP A 168 26.99 -20.69 12.87
CA ASP A 168 28.19 -21.27 12.27
C ASP A 168 29.27 -20.21 12.08
N HIS A 169 28.91 -19.04 11.57
CA HIS A 169 29.82 -17.91 11.41
C HIS A 169 30.39 -17.42 12.75
N GLU A 170 29.57 -17.34 13.78
CA GLU A 170 30.00 -16.96 15.13
C GLU A 170 30.93 -18.02 15.74
N SER A 171 30.64 -19.30 15.53
CA SER A 171 31.50 -20.41 15.95
C SER A 171 32.85 -20.40 15.24
N LEU A 172 32.87 -20.18 13.92
CA LEU A 172 34.09 -20.11 13.11
C LEU A 172 34.91 -18.88 13.46
N LYS A 173 34.26 -17.75 13.74
CA LYS A 173 34.93 -16.54 14.20
C LYS A 173 35.56 -16.73 15.57
N ALA A 174 34.90 -17.43 16.49
CA ALA A 174 35.48 -17.79 17.78
C ALA A 174 36.68 -18.74 17.63
N LEU A 175 36.58 -19.73 16.74
CA LEU A 175 37.68 -20.66 16.42
C LEU A 175 38.86 -19.96 15.75
N CYS A 176 38.61 -18.98 14.86
CA CYS A 176 39.65 -18.17 14.24
C CYS A 176 40.23 -17.10 15.20
N ALA A 177 39.49 -16.68 16.23
CA ALA A 177 40.03 -15.81 17.27
C ALA A 177 40.93 -16.58 18.24
N ASP A 178 40.63 -17.87 18.48
CA ASP A 178 41.45 -18.79 19.27
C ASP A 178 42.70 -19.25 18.50
N GLN A 179 42.54 -19.53 17.19
CA GLN A 179 43.67 -19.67 16.28
C GLN A 179 44.19 -18.30 15.86
N GLY A 180 44.95 -17.64 16.75
CA GLY A 180 45.80 -16.51 16.37
C GLY A 180 46.81 -16.92 15.29
N VAL A 181 46.36 -16.95 14.03
CA VAL A 181 47.24 -17.20 12.87
C VAL A 181 48.00 -15.90 12.63
N ASP A 182 49.17 -15.83 13.25
CA ASP A 182 50.18 -14.81 13.09
C ASP A 182 50.74 -14.89 11.65
N LEU A 183 49.98 -14.38 10.67
CA LEU A 183 50.32 -14.44 9.23
C LEU A 183 51.40 -13.43 8.80
N ASN A 184 52.15 -12.82 9.73
CA ASN A 184 53.04 -11.72 9.40
C ASN A 184 54.47 -11.83 9.96
N GLN A 185 55.16 -12.97 9.84
CA GLN A 185 56.62 -13.04 10.04
C GLN A 185 57.31 -14.07 9.14
N SER A 186 57.24 -13.95 7.81
CA SER A 186 58.16 -14.70 6.92
C SER A 186 58.55 -13.98 5.63
N LYS A 187 58.95 -12.70 5.72
CA LYS A 187 59.77 -12.09 4.65
C LYS A 187 60.89 -11.24 5.24
N GLY A 188 62.14 -11.63 4.95
CA GLY A 188 63.29 -10.74 5.09
C GLY A 188 64.57 -11.39 5.63
N GLY A 189 65.09 -12.42 4.95
CA GLY A 189 66.48 -12.81 5.14
C GLY A 189 67.43 -11.72 4.63
N GLY A 190 68.39 -11.30 5.46
CA GLY A 190 69.44 -10.35 5.10
C GLY A 190 70.52 -10.26 6.18
N LYS A 191 71.47 -11.20 6.16
CA LYS A 191 72.63 -11.24 7.07
C LYS A 191 73.52 -10.02 6.84
N ASN A 192 73.82 -9.25 7.89
CA ASN A 192 75.03 -8.44 7.96
C ASN A 192 75.84 -8.84 9.21
N ARG A 193 77.00 -9.44 9.00
CA ARG A 193 78.00 -9.74 10.04
C ARG A 193 78.98 -8.58 10.15
N LYS A 194 79.16 -8.16 11.40
CA LYS A 194 80.06 -7.14 11.98
C LYS A 194 81.38 -6.86 11.23
N LYS A 195 81.80 -5.60 11.36
CA LYS A 195 83.16 -5.29 11.83
C LYS A 195 83.06 -4.84 13.29
#